data_AF-W1XWT1-F1
#
_entry.id   AF-W1XWT1-F1
#
_cell.length_a   1.000
_cell.length_b   1.000
_cell.length_c   1.000
_cell.angle_alpha   90.00
_cell.angle_beta   90.00
_cell.angle_gamma   90.00
#
_symmetry.space_group_name_H-M   'P 1'
#
loop_
_entity.id
_entity.type
_entity.pdbx_description
1 polymer ?
#
loop_
_entity_poly.entity_id
_entity_poly.type
_entity_poly.pdbx_seq_one_letter_code
_entity_poly.pdbx_strand_id
1 'polypeptide(L)'
;RLYRDFRERGYREKDLIKSGLCLTKNGKTYDRFRGRCMFPIRDDKGRVVAFGGRIIEEGEPKYLNSPESPIFHKGDLLFAMERARKEIRKTKQAVLVEGYMDVVGV
;
A
#
# COMPACT_ATOMS: atom_id res chain seq x y z
N ARG A 1 -9.10 15.13 -3.72
CA ARG A 1 -8.07 14.92 -2.66
C ARG A 1 -8.65 13.83 -1.79
N LEU A 2 -7.92 12.75 -1.55
CA LEU A 2 -8.46 11.50 -0.99
C LEU A 2 -9.28 11.74 0.27
N TYR A 3 -8.75 12.50 1.24
CA TYR A 3 -9.44 12.82 2.48
C TYR A 3 -10.81 13.45 2.22
N ARG A 4 -10.86 14.53 1.43
CA ARG A 4 -12.12 15.22 1.13
C ARG A 4 -13.11 14.28 0.42
N ASP A 5 -12.63 13.59 -0.61
CA ASP A 5 -13.49 12.76 -1.46
C ASP A 5 -14.10 11.59 -0.65
N PHE A 6 -13.37 11.03 0.32
CA PHE A 6 -13.89 9.99 1.22
C PHE A 6 -14.78 10.55 2.34
N ARG A 7 -14.47 11.74 2.87
CA ARG A 7 -15.35 12.39 3.87
C ARG A 7 -16.71 12.74 3.28
N GLU A 8 -16.76 13.23 2.03
CA GLU A 8 -18.00 13.49 1.29
C GLU A 8 -18.82 12.22 1.04
N ARG A 9 -18.15 11.06 0.88
CA ARG A 9 -18.79 9.73 0.78
C ARG A 9 -19.21 9.14 2.13
N GLY A 10 -19.05 9.87 3.23
CA GLY A 10 -19.50 9.45 4.56
C GLY A 10 -18.51 8.59 5.36
N TYR A 11 -17.28 8.35 4.87
CA TYR A 11 -16.27 7.61 5.64
C TYR A 11 -15.78 8.43 6.82
N ARG A 12 -15.68 7.81 8.01
CA ARG A 12 -15.25 8.51 9.23
C ARG A 12 -13.76 8.81 9.17
N GLU A 13 -13.36 10.01 9.60
CA GLU A 13 -11.94 10.42 9.62
C GLU A 13 -11.06 9.41 10.37
N LYS A 14 -11.51 8.93 11.53
CA LYS A 14 -10.79 7.93 12.33
C LYS A 14 -10.47 6.66 11.54
N ASP A 15 -11.34 6.24 10.63
CA ASP A 15 -11.12 5.04 9.84
C ASP A 15 -10.06 5.28 8.75
N LEU A 16 -10.04 6.47 8.16
CA LEU A 16 -9.03 6.86 7.16
C LEU A 16 -7.62 6.98 7.77
N ILE A 17 -7.55 7.46 9.02
CA ILE A 17 -6.29 7.51 9.77
C ILE A 17 -5.87 6.09 10.17
N LYS A 18 -6.80 5.29 10.71
CA LYS A 18 -6.53 3.92 11.16
C LYS A 18 -6.12 3.00 10.01
N SER A 19 -6.63 3.22 8.80
CA SER A 19 -6.24 2.48 7.59
C SER A 19 -4.90 2.96 7.00
N GLY A 20 -4.29 4.02 7.55
CA GLY A 20 -3.04 4.58 7.05
C GLY A 20 -3.15 5.37 5.75
N LEU A 21 -4.36 5.66 5.24
CA LEU A 21 -4.56 6.46 4.03
C LEU A 21 -4.39 7.95 4.32
N CYS A 22 -4.70 8.37 5.54
CA CYS A 22 -4.51 9.72 6.03
C CYS A 22 -3.60 9.74 7.27
N LEU A 23 -3.04 10.91 7.56
CA LEU A 23 -2.31 11.18 8.79
C LEU A 23 -2.71 12.54 9.37
N THR A 24 -2.60 12.69 10.68
CA THR A 24 -2.86 13.95 11.36
C THR A 24 -1.54 14.59 11.77
N LYS A 25 -1.38 15.88 11.47
CA LYS A 25 -0.25 16.71 11.89
C LYS A 25 -0.76 18.10 12.28
N ASN A 26 -0.38 18.58 13.46
CA ASN A 26 -0.79 19.88 13.99
C ASN A 26 -2.32 20.10 13.96
N GLY A 27 -3.08 19.09 14.37
CA GLY A 27 -4.55 19.13 14.42
C GLY A 27 -5.25 19.09 13.05
N LYS A 28 -4.52 18.91 11.95
CA LYS A 28 -5.09 18.82 10.60
C LYS A 28 -4.79 17.46 9.98
N THR A 29 -5.78 16.91 9.27
CA THR A 29 -5.69 15.62 8.58
C THR A 29 -5.33 15.82 7.11
N TYR A 30 -4.42 15.00 6.60
CA TYR A 30 -3.91 15.09 5.23
C TYR A 30 -3.83 13.71 4.58
N ASP A 31 -3.93 13.68 3.25
CA ASP A 31 -3.60 12.51 2.42
C ASP A 31 -2.15 12.10 2.71
N ARG A 32 -1.93 10.84 3.12
CA ARG A 32 -0.58 10.33 3.39
C ARG A 32 0.25 10.25 2.10
N PHE A 33 -0.38 9.79 1.03
CA PHE A 33 0.25 9.60 -0.26
C PHE A 33 -0.10 10.76 -1.18
N ARG A 34 0.90 11.59 -1.51
CA ARG A 34 0.76 12.75 -2.40
C ARG A 34 1.91 12.77 -3.39
N GLY A 35 1.64 13.06 -4.66
CA GLY A 35 2.65 13.09 -5.72
C GLY A 35 3.36 11.74 -5.93
N ARG A 36 2.66 10.64 -5.73
CA ARG A 36 3.22 9.28 -5.76
C ARG A 36 2.48 8.38 -6.73
N CYS A 37 3.23 7.56 -7.47
CA CYS A 37 2.70 6.40 -8.18
C CYS A 37 2.37 5.32 -7.16
N MET A 38 1.12 4.86 -7.15
CA MET A 38 0.55 4.01 -6.10
C MET A 38 0.55 2.54 -6.51
N PHE A 39 1.09 1.69 -5.63
CA PHE A 39 1.15 0.25 -5.77
C PHE A 39 0.23 -0.39 -4.72
N PRO A 40 -0.89 -1.02 -5.12
CA PRO A 40 -1.77 -1.70 -4.17
C PRO A 40 -1.09 -2.96 -3.62
N ILE A 41 -1.16 -3.14 -2.31
CA ILE A 41 -0.70 -4.33 -1.60
C ILE A 41 -1.94 -5.15 -1.24
N ARG A 42 -1.93 -6.43 -1.62
CA ARG A 42 -3.08 -7.32 -1.50
C ARG A 42 -2.80 -8.49 -0.57
N ASP A 43 -3.83 -8.91 0.15
CA ASP A 43 -3.78 -10.13 0.94
C ASP A 43 -3.93 -11.39 0.06
N ASP A 44 -3.93 -12.56 0.70
CA ASP A 44 -4.06 -13.87 0.05
C ASP A 44 -5.38 -14.07 -0.70
N LYS A 45 -6.40 -13.27 -0.38
CA LYS A 45 -7.71 -13.23 -1.05
C LYS A 45 -7.78 -12.15 -2.14
N GLY A 46 -6.68 -11.43 -2.41
CA GLY A 46 -6.62 -10.37 -3.40
C GLY A 46 -7.25 -9.05 -2.97
N ARG A 47 -7.64 -8.89 -1.69
CA ARG A 47 -8.22 -7.65 -1.16
C ARG A 47 -7.10 -6.65 -0.92
N VAL A 48 -7.30 -5.40 -1.32
CA VAL A 48 -6.31 -4.34 -1.06
C VAL A 48 -6.32 -4.00 0.42
N VAL A 49 -5.18 -4.19 1.08
CA VAL A 49 -5.02 -3.98 2.53
C VAL A 49 -4.06 -2.84 2.86
N ALA A 50 -3.20 -2.47 1.91
CA ALA A 50 -2.25 -1.39 2.05
C ALA A 50 -1.82 -0.86 0.68
N PHE A 51 -1.02 0.18 0.70
CA PHE A 51 -0.37 0.76 -0.46
C PHE A 51 1.11 1.03 -0.21
N GLY A 52 1.92 0.80 -1.24
CA GLY A 52 3.22 1.43 -1.42
C GLY A 52 3.09 2.61 -2.40
N GLY A 53 3.96 3.61 -2.29
CA GLY A 53 3.93 4.80 -3.13
C GLY A 53 5.33 5.28 -3.49
N ARG A 54 5.67 5.26 -4.78
CA ARG A 54 6.94 5.82 -5.29
C ARG A 54 6.75 7.29 -5.64
N ILE A 55 7.63 8.16 -5.16
CA ILE A 55 7.57 9.59 -5.51
C ILE A 55 7.77 9.80 -7.03
N ILE A 56 6.97 10.69 -7.63
CA ILE A 56 7.03 11.03 -9.06
C ILE A 56 8.02 12.18 -9.29
N GLU A 57 7.99 13.18 -8.41
CA GLU A 57 8.89 14.34 -8.42
C GLU A 57 10.06 14.12 -7.45
N GLU A 58 10.94 15.11 -7.31
CA GLU A 58 12.01 15.08 -6.32
C GLU A 58 11.47 15.16 -4.88
N GLY A 59 12.12 14.42 -3.97
CA GLY A 59 11.79 14.42 -2.54
C GLY A 59 11.95 13.06 -1.88
N GLU A 60 11.82 13.04 -0.56
CA GLU A 60 12.02 11.85 0.26
C GLU A 60 10.77 11.47 1.06
N PRO A 61 10.57 10.18 1.38
CA PRO A 61 11.36 9.04 0.91
C PRO A 61 11.04 8.67 -0.56
N LYS A 62 12.00 8.09 -1.29
CA LYS A 62 11.76 7.52 -2.64
C LYS A 62 10.55 6.58 -2.68
N TYR A 63 10.43 5.70 -1.68
CA TYR A 63 9.27 4.83 -1.46
C TYR A 63 8.64 5.09 -0.09
N LEU A 64 7.32 5.23 -0.07
CA LEU A 64 6.52 5.36 1.15
C LEU A 64 5.54 4.20 1.23
N ASN A 65 5.56 3.47 2.35
CA ASN A 65 4.60 2.40 2.60
C ASN A 65 3.52 2.84 3.57
N SER A 66 2.38 2.15 3.50
CA SER A 66 1.36 2.22 4.53
C SER A 66 1.98 1.80 5.87
N PRO A 67 1.59 2.47 6.97
CA PRO A 67 1.95 2.01 8.30
C PRO A 67 1.20 0.71 8.62
N GLU A 68 1.59 0.05 9.72
CA GLU A 68 0.81 -1.03 10.31
C GLU A 68 -0.65 -0.59 10.54
N SER A 69 -1.59 -1.51 10.33
CA SER A 69 -3.02 -1.26 10.53
C SER A 69 -3.74 -2.56 10.91
N PRO A 70 -5.00 -2.51 11.38
CA PRO A 70 -5.75 -3.73 11.72
C PRO A 70 -5.90 -4.75 10.59
N ILE A 71 -5.68 -4.34 9.34
CA ILE A 71 -5.80 -5.19 8.15
C ILE A 71 -4.47 -5.38 7.42
N PHE A 72 -3.39 -4.76 7.87
CA PHE A 72 -2.08 -4.85 7.23
C PHE A 72 -0.97 -4.89 8.26
N HIS A 73 -0.26 -6.03 8.27
CA HIS A 73 0.98 -6.20 9.00
C HIS A 73 2.11 -6.49 8.00
N LYS A 74 3.14 -5.65 7.98
CA LYS A 74 4.19 -5.74 6.94
C LYS A 74 4.95 -7.06 6.98
N GLY A 75 5.13 -7.64 8.17
CA GLY A 75 5.85 -8.90 8.37
C GLY A 75 5.12 -10.14 7.82
N ASP A 76 3.81 -10.06 7.62
CA ASP A 76 2.98 -11.23 7.31
C ASP A 76 2.69 -11.37 5.80
N LEU A 77 3.17 -10.43 4.98
CA LEU A 77 2.72 -10.29 3.60
C LEU A 77 3.90 -10.13 2.63
N LEU A 78 3.91 -10.98 1.60
CA LEU A 78 4.79 -10.86 0.44
C LEU A 78 4.03 -10.21 -0.72
N PHE A 79 4.58 -9.11 -1.25
CA PHE A 79 3.96 -8.39 -2.36
C PHE A 79 3.77 -9.32 -3.58
N ALA A 80 2.60 -9.21 -4.24
CA ALA A 80 2.19 -10.00 -5.40
C ALA A 80 2.07 -11.53 -5.17
N MET A 81 2.15 -12.00 -3.92
CA MET A 81 2.05 -13.43 -3.62
C MET A 81 0.72 -14.03 -4.07
N GLU A 82 -0.39 -13.29 -3.97
CA GLU A 82 -1.71 -13.72 -4.44
C GLU A 82 -1.73 -14.02 -5.95
N ARG A 83 -0.90 -13.31 -6.72
CA ARG A 83 -0.75 -13.51 -8.18
C ARG A 83 0.24 -14.62 -8.50
N ALA A 84 1.34 -14.69 -7.76
CA ALA A 84 2.43 -15.63 -8.02
C ALA A 84 2.16 -17.06 -7.49
N ARG A 85 1.32 -17.22 -6.47
CA ARG A 85 1.14 -18.50 -5.73
C ARG A 85 0.82 -19.70 -6.61
N LYS A 86 0.03 -19.52 -7.68
CA LYS A 86 -0.34 -20.62 -8.58
C LYS A 86 0.88 -21.13 -9.37
N GLU A 87 1.63 -20.21 -9.97
CA GLU A 87 2.80 -20.59 -10.77
C GLU A 87 3.93 -21.11 -9.88
N ILE A 88 4.17 -20.52 -8.71
CA ILE A 88 5.15 -21.03 -7.73
C ILE A 88 4.88 -22.50 -7.39
N ARG A 89 3.61 -22.88 -7.18
CA ARG A 89 3.24 -24.28 -6.90
C ARG A 89 3.50 -25.20 -8.08
N LYS A 90 3.24 -24.72 -9.30
CA LYS A 90 3.41 -25.48 -10.54
C LYS A 90 4.88 -25.70 -10.87
N THR A 91 5.72 -24.67 -10.73
CA THR A 91 7.16 -24.71 -11.04
C THR A 91 8.01 -25.19 -9.88
N LYS A 92 7.45 -25.23 -8.66
CA LYS A 92 8.17 -25.48 -7.39
C LYS A 92 9.33 -24.50 -7.17
N GLN A 93 9.19 -23.28 -7.70
CA GLN A 93 10.21 -22.25 -7.63
C GLN A 93 9.59 -20.90 -7.35
N ALA A 94 10.25 -20.10 -6.52
CA ALA A 94 9.92 -18.70 -6.28
C ALA A 94 11.17 -17.84 -6.54
N VAL A 95 10.94 -16.63 -7.03
CA VAL A 95 11.96 -15.57 -7.13
C VAL A 95 11.59 -14.48 -6.14
N LEU A 96 12.51 -14.17 -5.23
CA LEU A 96 12.35 -13.11 -4.26
C LEU A 96 13.25 -11.93 -4.65
N VAL A 97 12.68 -10.74 -4.65
CA VAL A 97 13.35 -9.49 -5.00
C VAL A 97 13.01 -8.41 -3.97
N GLU A 98 13.79 -7.33 -3.94
CA GLU A 98 13.68 -6.31 -2.89
C GLU A 98 12.54 -5.30 -3.11
N GLY A 99 12.23 -4.95 -4.36
CA GLY A 99 11.32 -3.85 -4.69
C GLY A 99 10.07 -4.26 -5.47
N TYR A 100 9.00 -3.46 -5.34
CA TYR A 100 7.76 -3.64 -6.11
C TYR A 100 7.99 -3.58 -7.62
N MET A 101 8.91 -2.72 -8.06
CA MET A 101 9.21 -2.56 -9.48
C MET A 101 9.97 -3.74 -10.04
N ASP A 102 10.84 -4.37 -9.24
CA ASP A 102 11.54 -5.58 -9.63
C ASP A 102 10.54 -6.72 -9.82
N VAL A 103 9.55 -6.85 -8.92
CA VAL A 103 8.46 -7.82 -9.08
C VAL A 103 7.65 -7.58 -10.35
N VAL A 104 7.41 -6.33 -10.74
CA VAL A 104 6.66 -5.99 -11.96
C VAL A 104 7.48 -6.24 -13.24
N GLY A 105 8.80 -6.17 -13.14
CA GLY A 105 9.72 -6.38 -14.28
C GLY A 105 10.08 -7.84 -14.56
N VAL A 106 9.74 -8.76 -13.65
CA VAL A 106 9.96 -10.22 -13.76
C VAL A 106 8.71 -10.91 -14.29
#